data_AF-A0A6Q2Z3N1-F1
#
_entry.id   AF-A0A6Q2Z3N1-F1
#
_cell.length_a   1.000
_cell.length_b   1.000
_cell.length_c   1.000
_cell.angle_alpha   90.00
_cell.angle_beta   90.00
_cell.angle_gamma   90.00
#
_symmetry.space_group_name_H-M   'P 1'
#
loop_
_entity.id
_entity.type
_entity.pdbx_description
1 polymer ?
#
loop_
_entity_poly.entity_id
_entity_poly.type
_entity_poly.pdbx_seq_one_letter_code
_entity_poly.pdbx_strand_id
1 'polypeptide(L)'
;MVPKPAEVSLISGEETPQVRLAEGGDTAVERPVSHWRSRLTLNVVSEEFVFDKDFLPSDVHRFLRVFQNGKKMIYLPLLFVDELSNRVKDLIEINNTRTELPLTISYDTISLGKLRFWIHMQDAVYSLQQFGFTEKDADEIKGIFVDTNLYFLALTFFVAAFHLLFDFLAFKNDISFWKQKKSMMGMSSKVWKVKKAFKIQIFWKGVRPTFIFGKSDESEKRTEAYDTLAMKYLSYVLYPLCIGGAVYALVFLRYKSWYSWLINSLVNGVYAFGFLFMLPQLFVNYKFKSVAHLPWKAFMYKAFNTFIDDVFAFVITMPTSHRLACFRDDVVFLVYLYQRWLYPVDKTRMNEYGLSYDEEEKPKGKAHRD
;
A
#
# COMPACT_ATOMS: atom_id res chain seq x y z
N MET A 1 4.35 24.10 -1.35
CA MET A 1 3.09 23.33 -1.28
C MET A 1 2.24 23.86 -2.43
N VAL A 2 1.90 23.03 -3.42
CA VAL A 2 0.93 23.43 -4.45
C VAL A 2 -0.36 23.80 -3.72
N PRO A 3 -1.02 24.94 -4.03
CA PRO A 3 -2.30 25.26 -3.42
C PRO A 3 -3.24 24.08 -3.65
N LYS A 4 -3.75 23.50 -2.56
CA LYS A 4 -4.78 22.47 -2.67
C LYS A 4 -5.93 23.09 -3.47
N PRO A 5 -6.44 22.42 -4.52
CA PRO A 5 -7.56 22.95 -5.29
C PRO A 5 -8.73 23.24 -4.35
N ALA A 6 -9.49 24.28 -4.62
CA ALA A 6 -10.60 24.71 -3.77
C ALA A 6 -11.53 23.53 -3.46
N GLU A 7 -11.61 23.16 -2.18
CA GLU A 7 -12.54 22.13 -1.70
C GLU A 7 -13.89 22.78 -1.43
N VAL A 8 -14.90 22.39 -2.19
CA VAL A 8 -16.25 22.97 -2.09
C VAL A 8 -17.14 22.05 -1.26
N SER A 9 -18.03 22.64 -0.46
CA SER A 9 -19.11 21.88 0.15
C SER A 9 -20.10 21.47 -0.96
N LEU A 10 -20.23 20.17 -1.23
CA LEU A 10 -21.07 19.70 -2.34
C LEU A 10 -22.56 20.03 -2.17
N ILE A 11 -23.00 20.30 -0.94
CA ILE A 11 -24.40 20.64 -0.63
C ILE A 11 -24.61 22.16 -0.52
N SER A 12 -23.72 22.87 0.16
CA SER A 12 -23.93 24.31 0.43
C SER A 12 -23.28 25.22 -0.62
N GLY A 13 -22.41 24.70 -1.49
CA GLY A 13 -21.72 25.49 -2.52
C GLY A 13 -20.77 26.57 -1.96
N GLU A 14 -20.60 26.65 -0.64
CA GLU A 14 -19.79 27.69 0.00
C GLU A 14 -18.29 27.36 -0.10
N GLU A 15 -17.59 28.19 -0.86
CA GLU A 15 -16.13 28.29 -0.93
C GLU A 15 -15.60 29.08 0.28
N THR A 16 -14.47 28.66 0.86
CA THR A 16 -13.74 29.51 1.82
C THR A 16 -13.21 30.76 1.13
N PRO A 17 -13.29 31.95 1.75
CA PRO A 17 -12.58 33.13 1.28
C PRO A 17 -11.09 33.00 1.63
N GLN A 18 -10.33 32.24 0.85
CA GLN A 18 -8.90 32.44 0.75
C GLN A 18 -8.66 33.42 -0.39
N VAL A 19 -8.05 34.56 -0.05
CA VAL A 19 -7.58 35.67 -0.90
C VAL A 19 -7.85 35.46 -2.39
N ARG A 20 -8.89 36.15 -2.89
CA ARG A 20 -9.21 36.25 -4.31
C ARG A 20 -8.00 36.80 -5.08
N LEU A 21 -7.19 35.93 -5.65
CA LEU A 21 -6.52 36.22 -6.92
C LEU A 21 -7.50 35.78 -8.01
N ALA A 22 -7.92 36.75 -8.82
CA ALA A 22 -9.06 36.65 -9.72
C ALA A 22 -8.94 35.46 -10.69
N GLU A 23 -9.79 34.44 -10.53
CA GLU A 23 -10.10 33.48 -11.58
C GLU A 23 -11.38 33.94 -12.29
N GLY A 24 -11.21 34.38 -13.54
CA GLY A 24 -12.30 34.48 -14.51
C GLY A 24 -12.54 33.11 -15.13
N GLY A 25 -13.82 32.73 -15.23
CA GLY A 25 -14.26 31.39 -15.63
C GLY A 25 -14.14 31.03 -17.10
N ASP A 26 -14.63 29.81 -17.36
CA ASP A 26 -14.89 29.13 -18.63
C ASP A 26 -13.71 28.62 -19.46
N THR A 27 -13.61 27.29 -19.52
CA THR A 27 -13.25 26.45 -20.68
C THR A 27 -12.28 27.05 -21.70
N ALA A 28 -11.19 27.66 -21.23
CA ALA A 28 -10.07 28.02 -22.08
C ALA A 28 -9.18 26.79 -22.20
N VAL A 29 -8.95 26.34 -23.44
CA VAL A 29 -7.84 25.46 -23.80
C VAL A 29 -6.64 25.81 -22.92
N GLU A 30 -6.17 24.88 -22.08
CA GLU A 30 -5.02 25.10 -21.19
C GLU A 30 -3.84 25.59 -22.04
N ARG A 31 -3.64 26.90 -22.07
CA ARG A 31 -2.52 27.48 -22.80
C ARG A 31 -1.29 27.20 -21.96
N PRO A 32 -0.22 26.64 -22.55
CA PRO A 32 1.01 26.42 -21.80
C PRO A 32 1.53 27.77 -21.28
N VAL A 33 1.68 27.88 -19.96
CA VAL A 33 2.21 29.07 -19.28
C VAL A 33 3.68 28.83 -18.94
N SER A 34 4.52 29.84 -19.16
CA SER A 34 5.93 29.77 -18.81
C SER A 34 6.14 29.95 -17.30
N HIS A 35 7.04 29.17 -16.74
CA HIS A 35 7.36 29.18 -15.31
C HIS A 35 8.82 29.54 -15.08
N TRP A 36 9.10 30.23 -13.97
CA TRP A 36 10.42 30.64 -13.53
C TRP A 36 10.89 29.83 -12.32
N ARG A 37 12.17 29.47 -12.32
CA ARG A 37 12.86 28.83 -11.18
C ARG A 37 13.63 29.89 -10.41
N SER A 38 13.13 30.24 -9.22
CA SER A 38 13.70 31.32 -8.40
C SER A 38 14.88 30.89 -7.53
N ARG A 39 15.22 29.60 -7.49
CA ARG A 39 16.32 29.06 -6.69
C ARG A 39 17.27 28.25 -7.56
N LEU A 40 18.56 28.50 -7.42
CA LEU A 40 19.63 27.73 -8.04
C LEU A 40 20.60 27.29 -6.96
N THR A 41 20.71 25.99 -6.72
CA THR A 41 21.66 25.43 -5.74
C THR A 41 22.88 24.88 -6.46
N LEU A 42 24.05 25.43 -6.14
CA LEU A 42 25.34 25.03 -6.67
C LEU A 42 26.11 24.29 -5.57
N ASN A 43 26.48 23.06 -5.84
CA ASN A 43 27.26 22.24 -4.93
C ASN A 43 28.67 22.05 -5.46
N VAL A 44 29.68 22.28 -4.61
CA VAL A 44 31.08 22.00 -4.94
C VAL A 44 31.60 20.90 -4.03
N VAL A 45 32.30 19.92 -4.61
CA VAL A 45 32.95 18.89 -3.82
C VAL A 45 34.15 19.48 -3.10
N SER A 46 34.11 19.47 -1.77
CA SER A 46 35.17 20.03 -0.92
C SER A 46 36.19 19.00 -0.44
N GLU A 47 35.94 17.72 -0.66
CA GLU A 47 36.83 16.63 -0.24
C GLU A 47 38.00 16.48 -1.21
N GLU A 48 39.21 16.36 -0.67
CA GLU A 48 40.38 16.01 -1.47
C GLU A 48 40.38 14.50 -1.76
N PHE A 49 40.22 14.15 -3.04
CA PHE A 49 40.33 12.77 -3.50
C PHE A 49 41.26 12.68 -4.70
N VAL A 50 41.93 11.55 -4.88
CA VAL A 50 42.72 11.27 -6.08
C VAL A 50 41.99 10.22 -6.87
N PHE A 51 41.61 10.55 -8.10
CA PHE A 51 41.08 9.56 -9.02
C PHE A 51 42.22 8.86 -9.75
N ASP A 52 42.14 7.54 -9.79
CA ASP A 52 42.90 6.78 -10.75
C ASP A 52 42.33 7.04 -12.16
N LYS A 53 43.21 7.31 -13.11
CA LYS A 53 42.83 7.58 -14.50
C LYS A 53 42.17 6.36 -15.14
N ASP A 54 42.63 5.16 -14.79
CA ASP A 54 42.18 3.92 -15.43
C ASP A 54 40.85 3.42 -14.82
N PHE A 55 40.51 3.85 -13.61
CA PHE A 55 39.31 3.45 -12.88
C PHE A 55 38.36 4.61 -12.60
N LEU A 56 38.37 5.66 -13.43
CA LEU A 56 37.49 6.80 -13.23
C LEU A 56 36.01 6.39 -13.43
N PRO A 57 35.15 6.56 -12.42
CA PRO A 57 33.73 6.23 -12.54
C PRO A 57 33.02 7.09 -13.60
N SER A 58 32.20 6.46 -14.45
CA SER A 58 31.52 7.12 -15.57
C SER A 58 30.51 8.18 -15.13
N ASP A 59 29.92 8.03 -13.94
CA ASP A 59 29.01 8.96 -13.28
C ASP A 59 29.70 10.31 -13.01
N VAL A 60 30.97 10.28 -12.56
CA VAL A 60 31.72 11.50 -12.24
C VAL A 60 32.40 12.09 -13.47
N HIS A 61 32.72 11.26 -14.47
CA HIS A 61 33.42 11.69 -15.68
C HIS A 61 32.74 12.87 -16.40
N ARG A 62 31.39 12.90 -16.41
CA ARG A 62 30.61 13.99 -17.04
C ARG A 62 30.83 15.37 -16.38
N PHE A 63 31.16 15.39 -15.09
CA PHE A 63 31.36 16.61 -14.32
C PHE A 63 32.84 16.96 -14.15
N LEU A 64 33.74 16.03 -14.48
CA LEU A 64 35.18 16.21 -14.36
C LEU A 64 35.73 17.03 -15.52
N ARG A 65 36.35 18.17 -15.21
CA ARG A 65 37.14 18.94 -16.18
C ARG A 65 38.61 18.79 -15.83
N VAL A 66 39.38 18.19 -16.74
CA VAL A 66 40.80 17.92 -16.54
C VAL A 66 41.63 18.87 -17.39
N PHE A 67 42.72 19.38 -16.82
CA PHE A 67 43.74 20.12 -17.56
C PHE A 67 45.12 19.49 -17.30
N GLN A 68 45.99 19.56 -18.30
CA GLN A 68 47.36 19.08 -18.16
C GLN A 68 48.27 20.23 -17.75
N ASN A 69 48.96 20.07 -16.62
CA ASN A 69 50.00 20.99 -16.18
C ASN A 69 51.34 20.24 -16.16
N GLY A 70 52.04 20.27 -17.30
CA GLY A 70 53.26 19.50 -17.51
C GLY A 70 53.00 17.98 -17.49
N LYS A 71 53.65 17.26 -16.57
CA LYS A 71 53.51 15.80 -16.42
C LYS A 71 52.36 15.37 -15.48
N LYS A 72 51.69 16.32 -14.82
CA LYS A 72 50.58 16.04 -13.89
C LYS A 72 49.24 16.39 -14.54
N MET A 73 48.28 15.47 -14.47
CA MET A 73 46.89 15.76 -14.78
C MET A 73 46.21 16.28 -13.51
N ILE A 74 45.61 17.46 -13.61
CA ILE A 74 44.91 18.10 -12.50
C ILE A 74 43.46 18.30 -12.95
N TYR A 75 42.52 17.98 -12.08
CA TYR A 75 41.10 18.20 -12.34
C TYR A 75 40.60 19.43 -11.57
N LEU A 76 39.65 20.15 -12.15
CA LEU A 76 38.96 21.25 -11.47
C LEU A 76 37.98 20.69 -10.44
N PRO A 77 37.73 21.40 -9.33
CA PRO A 77 36.72 21.01 -8.35
C PRO A 77 35.39 20.66 -9.03
N LEU A 78 34.84 19.51 -8.67
CA LEU A 78 33.58 19.04 -9.22
C LEU A 78 32.47 19.99 -8.79
N LEU A 79 31.87 20.66 -9.76
CA LEU A 79 30.72 21.53 -9.57
C LEU A 79 29.47 20.84 -10.10
N PHE A 80 28.46 20.72 -9.25
CA PHE A 80 27.20 20.07 -9.52
C PHE A 80 26.05 21.05 -9.30
N VAL A 81 25.21 21.21 -10.33
CA VAL A 81 23.98 21.99 -10.23
C VAL A 81 22.89 21.05 -9.74
N ASP A 82 22.31 21.35 -8.58
CA ASP A 82 21.25 20.52 -8.01
C ASP A 82 19.90 20.85 -8.65
N GLU A 83 19.55 20.05 -9.66
CA GLU A 83 18.25 20.09 -10.31
C GLU A 83 17.17 19.31 -9.56
N LEU A 84 17.53 18.44 -8.63
CA LEU A 84 16.59 17.57 -7.91
C LEU A 84 15.88 18.31 -6.78
N SER A 85 16.59 19.24 -6.14
CA SER A 85 15.99 20.15 -5.17
C SER A 85 14.96 21.11 -5.78
N ASN A 86 14.93 21.26 -7.11
CA ASN A 86 13.93 22.06 -7.78
C ASN A 86 12.62 21.29 -7.89
N ARG A 87 11.59 21.81 -7.23
CA ARG A 87 10.26 21.22 -7.19
C ARG A 87 9.27 21.99 -8.04
N VAL A 88 8.33 21.28 -8.65
CA VAL A 88 7.23 21.89 -9.42
C VAL A 88 6.42 22.86 -8.55
N LYS A 89 6.25 22.53 -7.26
CA LYS A 89 5.53 23.34 -6.26
C LYS A 89 6.17 24.71 -5.97
N ASP A 90 7.44 24.91 -6.34
CA ASP A 90 8.22 26.12 -6.05
C ASP A 90 8.42 26.99 -7.30
N LEU A 91 7.83 26.60 -8.44
CA LEU A 91 7.84 27.35 -9.69
C LEU A 91 6.96 28.60 -9.59
N ILE A 92 7.43 29.71 -10.17
CA ILE A 92 6.70 30.97 -10.20
C ILE A 92 6.20 31.20 -11.62
N GLU A 93 4.90 31.40 -11.80
CA GLU A 93 4.34 31.74 -13.11
C GLU A 93 4.86 33.10 -13.61
N ILE A 94 5.27 33.13 -14.88
CA ILE A 94 5.73 34.35 -15.55
C ILE A 94 4.52 35.06 -16.14
N ASN A 95 4.28 36.28 -15.69
CA ASN A 95 3.24 37.15 -16.22
C ASN A 95 3.87 38.27 -17.06
N ASN A 96 3.17 38.71 -18.12
CA ASN A 96 3.58 39.79 -19.00
C ASN A 96 3.80 41.14 -18.28
N THR A 97 3.30 41.28 -17.06
CA THR A 97 3.43 42.51 -16.26
C THR A 97 4.70 42.57 -15.40
N ARG A 98 5.38 41.45 -15.17
CA ARG A 98 6.60 41.40 -14.33
C ARG A 98 7.84 41.56 -15.19
N THR A 99 8.58 42.65 -14.98
CA THR A 99 9.87 42.91 -15.65
C THR A 99 11.07 42.37 -14.87
N GLU A 100 10.89 42.03 -13.60
CA GLU A 100 11.94 41.54 -12.70
C GLU A 100 11.52 40.22 -12.06
N LEU A 101 12.44 39.28 -11.97
CA LEU A 101 12.23 37.96 -11.37
C LEU A 101 13.31 37.69 -10.32
N PRO A 102 12.94 37.26 -9.10
CA PRO A 102 13.92 36.96 -8.06
C PRO A 102 14.69 35.69 -8.41
N LEU A 103 16.01 35.71 -8.24
CA LEU A 103 16.91 34.56 -8.35
C LEU A 103 17.79 34.48 -7.10
N THR A 104 17.62 33.43 -6.31
CA THR A 104 18.45 33.12 -5.15
C THR A 104 19.44 32.02 -5.52
N ILE A 105 20.73 32.32 -5.43
CA ILE A 105 21.81 31.36 -5.68
C ILE A 105 22.32 30.86 -4.33
N SER A 106 22.10 29.58 -4.04
CA SER A 106 22.68 28.89 -2.87
C SER A 106 23.98 28.24 -3.30
N TYR A 107 25.06 28.45 -2.55
CA TYR A 107 26.35 27.82 -2.80
C TYR A 107 26.76 27.03 -1.57
N ASP A 108 26.84 25.71 -1.72
CA ASP A 108 27.09 24.77 -0.63
C ASP A 108 28.15 23.74 -1.02
N THR A 109 28.74 23.07 -0.02
CA THR A 109 29.68 21.97 -0.25
C THR A 109 28.98 20.62 -0.16
N ILE A 110 29.47 19.64 -0.93
CA ILE A 110 28.93 18.28 -0.95
C ILE A 110 30.04 17.23 -0.87
N SER A 111 29.79 16.14 -0.15
CA SER A 111 30.70 15.00 -0.15
C SER A 111 30.62 14.24 -1.47
N LEU A 112 31.69 13.54 -1.85
CA LEU A 112 31.71 12.77 -3.10
C LEU A 112 30.63 11.65 -3.09
N GLY A 113 30.44 10.99 -1.95
CA GLY A 113 29.41 9.95 -1.80
C GLY A 113 28.00 10.50 -1.99
N LYS A 114 27.70 11.66 -1.38
CA LYS A 114 26.40 12.31 -1.52
C LYS A 114 26.18 12.80 -2.96
N LEU A 115 27.20 13.36 -3.61
CA LEU A 115 27.14 13.74 -5.02
C LEU A 115 26.77 12.56 -5.92
N ARG A 116 27.47 11.42 -5.77
CA ARG A 116 27.20 10.22 -6.58
C ARG A 116 25.79 9.69 -6.37
N PHE A 117 25.31 9.71 -5.12
CA PHE A 117 23.92 9.39 -4.81
C PHE A 117 22.93 10.30 -5.55
N TRP A 118 23.15 11.63 -5.54
CA TRP A 118 22.29 12.58 -6.27
C TRP A 118 22.33 12.38 -7.78
N ILE A 119 23.49 12.07 -8.37
CA ILE A 119 23.60 11.76 -9.80
C ILE A 119 22.75 10.53 -10.14
N HIS A 120 22.90 9.43 -9.39
CA HIS A 120 22.10 8.23 -9.61
C HIS A 120 20.60 8.46 -9.40
N MET A 121 20.23 9.29 -8.43
CA MET A 121 18.83 9.67 -8.22
C MET A 121 18.26 10.47 -9.39
N GLN A 122 19.05 11.37 -9.98
CA GLN A 122 18.64 12.15 -11.16
C GLN A 122 18.41 11.23 -12.35
N ASP A 123 19.34 10.31 -12.60
CA ASP A 123 19.23 9.33 -13.67
C ASP A 123 18.02 8.40 -13.46
N ALA A 124 17.73 8.00 -12.22
CA ALA A 124 16.56 7.19 -11.88
C ALA A 124 15.25 7.94 -12.14
N VAL A 125 15.14 9.20 -11.72
CA VAL A 125 13.95 10.02 -11.98
C VAL A 125 13.77 10.26 -13.48
N TYR A 126 14.84 10.55 -14.21
CA TYR A 126 14.80 10.70 -15.66
C TYR A 126 14.37 9.40 -16.36
N SER A 127 14.88 8.25 -15.92
CA SER A 127 14.48 6.95 -16.43
C SER A 127 12.98 6.67 -16.19
N LEU A 128 12.45 6.99 -15.01
CA LEU A 128 11.02 6.85 -14.72
C LEU A 128 10.15 7.68 -15.67
N GLN A 129 10.56 8.91 -15.99
CA GLN A 129 9.88 9.75 -16.97
C GLN A 129 9.90 9.12 -18.37
N GLN A 130 11.01 8.48 -18.78
CA GLN A 130 11.08 7.74 -20.04
C GLN A 130 10.17 6.50 -20.07
N PHE A 131 9.91 5.88 -18.92
CA PHE A 131 8.94 4.78 -18.76
C PHE A 131 7.48 5.24 -18.75
N GLY A 132 7.21 6.55 -18.90
CA GLY A 132 5.86 7.10 -18.99
C GLY A 132 5.27 7.61 -17.68
N PHE A 133 6.08 7.76 -16.62
CA PHE A 133 5.64 8.48 -15.41
C PHE A 133 5.42 9.95 -15.71
N THR A 134 4.38 10.54 -15.13
CA THR A 134 4.11 11.97 -15.30
C THR A 134 5.17 12.82 -14.58
N GLU A 135 5.41 14.05 -15.03
CA GLU A 135 6.32 14.97 -14.35
C GLU A 135 5.91 15.21 -12.89
N LYS A 136 4.61 15.14 -12.61
CA LYS A 136 4.07 15.25 -11.26
C LYS A 136 4.49 14.07 -10.38
N ASP A 137 4.34 12.84 -10.87
CA ASP A 137 4.72 11.64 -10.08
C ASP A 137 6.23 11.61 -9.84
N ALA A 138 7.02 12.01 -10.84
CA ALA A 138 8.46 12.19 -10.72
C ALA A 138 8.83 13.26 -9.66
N ASP A 139 8.12 14.39 -9.63
CA ASP A 139 8.31 15.44 -8.62
C ASP A 139 7.93 14.97 -7.20
N GLU A 140 6.90 14.13 -7.06
CA GLU A 140 6.55 13.51 -5.79
C GLU A 140 7.69 12.62 -5.27
N ILE A 141 8.30 11.81 -6.15
CA ILE A 141 9.48 11.01 -5.82
C ILE A 141 10.66 11.90 -5.40
N LYS A 142 10.94 12.99 -6.12
CA LYS A 142 11.97 13.96 -5.70
C LYS A 142 11.69 14.48 -4.29
N GLY A 143 10.42 14.77 -4.00
CA GLY A 143 10.00 15.23 -2.68
C GLY A 143 10.27 14.26 -1.55
N ILE A 144 10.13 12.96 -1.78
CA ILE A 144 10.44 11.95 -0.77
C ILE A 144 11.90 12.07 -0.31
N PHE A 145 12.84 12.30 -1.21
CA PHE A 145 14.28 12.39 -0.88
C PHE A 145 14.74 13.79 -0.48
N VAL A 146 14.15 14.86 -1.02
CA VAL A 146 14.52 16.25 -0.73
C VAL A 146 13.86 16.78 0.55
N ASP A 147 12.55 16.54 0.72
CA ASP A 147 11.77 17.12 1.83
C ASP A 147 11.85 16.26 3.11
N THR A 148 12.22 14.98 3.01
CA THR A 148 12.21 14.03 4.15
C THR A 148 13.61 13.83 4.72
N ASN A 149 13.69 13.60 6.04
CA ASN A 149 14.93 13.17 6.67
C ASN A 149 15.35 11.77 6.18
N LEU A 150 16.57 11.64 5.66
CA LEU A 150 17.12 10.39 5.12
C LEU A 150 17.13 9.25 6.16
N TYR A 151 17.33 9.53 7.44
CA TYR A 151 17.28 8.50 8.50
C TYR A 151 15.86 7.94 8.66
N PHE A 152 14.85 8.81 8.60
CA PHE A 152 13.46 8.41 8.68
C PHE A 152 13.03 7.62 7.44
N LEU A 153 13.50 8.04 6.26
CA LEU A 153 13.28 7.32 5.01
C LEU A 153 13.92 5.92 5.04
N ALA A 154 15.18 5.81 5.50
CA ALA A 154 15.88 4.54 5.63
C ALA A 154 15.19 3.58 6.61
N LEU A 155 14.72 4.10 7.76
CA LEU A 155 13.92 3.34 8.71
C LEU A 155 12.64 2.82 8.04
N THR A 156 11.92 3.68 7.31
CA THR A 156 10.69 3.30 6.62
C THR A 156 10.93 2.18 5.59
N PHE A 157 12.01 2.26 4.81
CA PHE A 157 12.39 1.20 3.86
C PHE A 157 12.74 -0.11 4.55
N PHE A 158 13.55 -0.05 5.62
CA PHE A 158 13.94 -1.23 6.38
C PHE A 158 12.71 -1.97 6.91
N VAL A 159 11.79 -1.21 7.48
CA VAL A 159 10.52 -1.71 8.00
C VAL A 159 9.65 -2.33 6.93
N ALA A 160 9.46 -1.63 5.81
CA ALA A 160 8.67 -2.14 4.70
C ALA A 160 9.25 -3.47 4.16
N ALA A 161 10.57 -3.61 4.17
CA ALA A 161 11.23 -4.87 3.81
C ALA A 161 10.92 -6.01 4.79
N PHE A 162 10.87 -5.74 6.10
CA PHE A 162 10.46 -6.75 7.10
C PHE A 162 8.98 -7.11 6.98
N HIS A 163 8.11 -6.13 6.79
CA HIS A 163 6.67 -6.38 6.58
C HIS A 163 6.46 -7.26 5.34
N LEU A 164 7.07 -6.90 4.20
CA LEU A 164 7.03 -7.69 2.98
C LEU A 164 7.62 -9.09 3.18
N LEU A 165 8.69 -9.23 3.95
CA LEU A 165 9.29 -10.53 4.26
C LEU A 165 8.32 -11.42 5.03
N PHE A 166 7.67 -10.91 6.09
CA PHE A 166 6.73 -11.70 6.87
C PHE A 166 5.45 -12.04 6.09
N ASP A 167 4.94 -11.10 5.29
CA ASP A 167 3.87 -11.36 4.34
C ASP A 167 4.24 -12.44 3.34
N PHE A 168 5.46 -12.37 2.78
CA PHE A 168 5.95 -13.40 1.88
C PHE A 168 6.09 -14.76 2.57
N LEU A 169 6.52 -14.80 3.83
CA LEU A 169 6.61 -16.04 4.59
C LEU A 169 5.22 -16.61 4.93
N ALA A 170 4.26 -15.76 5.28
CA ALA A 170 2.86 -16.13 5.45
C ALA A 170 2.30 -16.70 4.15
N PHE A 171 2.50 -15.99 3.03
CA PHE A 171 2.06 -16.41 1.71
C PHE A 171 2.76 -17.69 1.23
N LYS A 172 4.05 -17.85 1.49
CA LYS A 172 4.81 -19.07 1.18
C LYS A 172 4.32 -20.24 2.02
N ASN A 173 3.99 -20.01 3.29
CA ASN A 173 3.37 -21.02 4.14
C ASN A 173 2.02 -21.44 3.56
N ASP A 174 1.21 -20.47 3.12
CA ASP A 174 -0.05 -20.73 2.44
C ASP A 174 0.16 -21.52 1.14
N ILE A 175 1.08 -21.12 0.24
CA ILE A 175 1.37 -21.86 -1.00
C ILE A 175 1.91 -23.26 -0.73
N SER A 176 2.86 -23.40 0.19
CA SER A 176 3.42 -24.71 0.58
C SER A 176 2.32 -25.62 1.09
N PHE A 177 1.41 -25.05 1.86
CA PHE A 177 0.19 -25.69 2.33
C PHE A 177 -0.71 -26.13 1.15
N TRP A 178 -0.96 -25.28 0.14
CA TRP A 178 -1.76 -25.63 -1.05
C TRP A 178 -1.08 -26.67 -1.97
N LYS A 179 0.25 -26.60 -2.12
CA LYS A 179 1.04 -27.49 -2.98
C LYS A 179 1.06 -28.95 -2.49
N GLN A 180 0.80 -29.20 -1.20
CA GLN A 180 0.77 -30.55 -0.63
C GLN A 180 -0.58 -31.29 -0.82
N LYS A 181 -1.65 -30.61 -1.25
CA LYS A 181 -2.93 -31.25 -1.62
C LYS A 181 -2.90 -31.69 -3.10
N LYS A 182 -2.91 -33.02 -3.34
CA LYS A 182 -2.89 -33.65 -4.70
C LYS A 182 -4.19 -33.48 -5.51
N SER A 183 -5.22 -32.81 -4.98
CA SER A 183 -6.45 -32.53 -5.71
C SER A 183 -6.55 -31.03 -6.00
N MET A 184 -6.46 -30.68 -7.28
CA MET A 184 -6.66 -29.32 -7.82
C MET A 184 -8.10 -28.81 -7.63
N MET A 185 -8.96 -29.55 -6.92
CA MET A 185 -10.34 -29.19 -6.61
C MET A 185 -10.44 -28.14 -5.48
N GLY A 186 -9.30 -27.66 -4.96
CA GLY A 186 -9.19 -26.61 -3.93
C GLY A 186 -8.67 -25.26 -4.42
N MET A 187 -8.32 -25.09 -5.70
CA MET A 187 -7.72 -23.84 -6.23
C MET A 187 -8.68 -22.65 -6.31
N SER A 188 -9.80 -22.75 -5.62
CA SER A 188 -10.64 -21.61 -5.41
C SER A 188 -11.41 -21.79 -4.13
N SER A 189 -10.89 -21.30 -3.01
CA SER A 189 -11.73 -21.17 -1.82
C SER A 189 -12.97 -20.33 -2.11
N LYS A 190 -12.90 -19.37 -3.05
CA LYS A 190 -14.03 -18.55 -3.52
C LYS A 190 -14.95 -19.29 -4.51
N VAL A 191 -14.43 -19.96 -5.54
CA VAL A 191 -15.25 -20.76 -6.50
C VAL A 191 -15.71 -22.07 -5.86
N TRP A 192 -15.03 -22.63 -4.87
CA TRP A 192 -15.53 -23.74 -4.04
C TRP A 192 -16.61 -23.25 -3.07
N LYS A 193 -16.45 -22.08 -2.42
CA LYS A 193 -17.54 -21.46 -1.64
C LYS A 193 -18.75 -21.17 -2.53
N VAL A 194 -18.55 -20.65 -3.74
CA VAL A 194 -19.61 -20.44 -4.74
C VAL A 194 -20.19 -21.78 -5.20
N LYS A 195 -19.39 -22.76 -5.62
CA LYS A 195 -19.83 -24.07 -6.13
C LYS A 195 -20.47 -24.96 -5.04
N LYS A 196 -20.08 -24.80 -3.77
CA LYS A 196 -20.68 -25.44 -2.59
C LYS A 196 -21.95 -24.71 -2.17
N ALA A 197 -21.99 -23.37 -2.21
CA ALA A 197 -23.22 -22.58 -2.03
C ALA A 197 -24.28 -22.89 -3.12
N PHE A 198 -23.85 -23.11 -4.37
CA PHE A 198 -24.69 -23.54 -5.49
C PHE A 198 -24.85 -25.07 -5.61
N LYS A 199 -24.17 -25.86 -4.78
CA LYS A 199 -24.21 -27.34 -4.70
C LYS A 199 -24.09 -28.09 -6.05
N ILE A 200 -23.13 -27.70 -6.89
CA ILE A 200 -22.95 -28.34 -8.22
C ILE A 200 -21.86 -29.42 -8.17
N GLN A 201 -22.28 -30.70 -8.14
CA GLN A 201 -21.42 -31.85 -8.45
C GLN A 201 -21.87 -32.47 -9.78
N ILE A 202 -21.01 -32.43 -10.79
CA ILE A 202 -21.26 -32.96 -12.14
C ILE A 202 -20.46 -34.26 -12.27
N PHE A 203 -21.16 -35.38 -12.36
CA PHE A 203 -20.57 -36.64 -12.81
C PHE A 203 -21.06 -36.96 -14.22
N TRP A 204 -20.10 -37.30 -15.09
CA TRP A 204 -20.36 -37.74 -16.44
C TRP A 204 -20.52 -39.27 -16.45
N LYS A 205 -21.73 -39.75 -16.73
CA LYS A 205 -22.00 -41.16 -17.06
C LYS A 205 -22.49 -41.18 -18.50
N GLY A 206 -21.56 -41.33 -19.45
CA GLY A 206 -21.87 -41.20 -20.89
C GLY A 206 -22.30 -39.78 -21.26
N VAL A 207 -23.42 -39.63 -21.99
CA VAL A 207 -23.85 -38.37 -22.64
C VAL A 207 -24.85 -37.54 -21.80
N ARG A 208 -25.24 -37.99 -20.60
CA ARG A 208 -26.20 -37.24 -19.75
C ARG A 208 -25.64 -36.95 -18.34
N PRO A 209 -25.56 -35.68 -17.92
CA PRO A 209 -25.20 -35.35 -16.54
C PRO A 209 -26.39 -35.65 -15.61
N THR A 210 -26.13 -36.43 -14.54
CA THR A 210 -27.13 -36.73 -13.50
C THR A 210 -26.73 -36.02 -12.21
N PHE A 211 -27.66 -35.28 -11.61
CA PHE A 211 -27.43 -34.51 -10.37
C PHE A 211 -27.79 -35.35 -9.15
N ILE A 212 -26.87 -35.55 -8.21
CA ILE A 212 -27.17 -36.13 -6.89
C ILE A 212 -26.55 -35.22 -5.81
N PHE A 213 -27.36 -34.83 -4.83
CA PHE A 213 -26.92 -34.07 -3.66
C PHE A 213 -26.29 -35.01 -2.62
N GLY A 214 -25.00 -34.84 -2.35
CA GLY A 214 -24.36 -35.45 -1.18
C GLY A 214 -25.00 -34.95 0.13
N LYS A 215 -25.18 -35.84 1.11
CA LYS A 215 -25.66 -35.46 2.45
C LYS A 215 -24.57 -34.68 3.19
N SER A 216 -24.80 -33.39 3.43
CA SER A 216 -23.94 -32.57 4.29
C SER A 216 -24.01 -33.08 5.73
N ASP A 217 -22.84 -33.19 6.36
CA ASP A 217 -22.70 -33.57 7.76
C ASP A 217 -23.42 -32.55 8.68
N GLU A 218 -23.96 -33.01 9.81
CA GLU A 218 -24.83 -32.21 10.68
C GLU A 218 -24.07 -31.07 11.39
N SER A 219 -22.75 -31.21 11.52
CA SER A 219 -21.79 -30.21 12.00
C SER A 219 -21.59 -29.06 11.00
N GLU A 220 -21.46 -29.38 9.69
CA GLU A 220 -21.31 -28.39 8.62
C GLU A 220 -22.58 -27.55 8.45
N LYS A 221 -23.77 -28.17 8.48
CA LYS A 221 -25.05 -27.45 8.35
C LYS A 221 -25.29 -26.46 9.49
N ARG A 222 -24.88 -26.82 10.72
CA ARG A 222 -24.99 -25.92 11.87
C ARG A 222 -24.04 -24.73 11.73
N THR A 223 -22.83 -24.96 11.23
CA THR A 223 -21.85 -23.89 10.97
C THR A 223 -22.35 -22.92 9.91
N GLU A 224 -22.84 -23.43 8.77
CA GLU A 224 -23.40 -22.60 7.69
C GLU A 224 -24.65 -21.79 8.14
N ALA A 225 -25.48 -22.35 9.01
CA ALA A 225 -26.63 -21.65 9.56
C ALA A 225 -26.21 -20.48 10.46
N TYR A 226 -25.18 -20.67 11.29
CA TYR A 226 -24.64 -19.60 12.13
C TYR A 226 -23.88 -18.54 11.33
N ASP A 227 -23.14 -18.94 10.29
CA ASP A 227 -22.50 -18.00 9.36
C ASP A 227 -23.55 -17.15 8.65
N THR A 228 -24.65 -17.75 8.18
CA THR A 228 -25.73 -17.02 7.51
C THR A 228 -26.44 -16.05 8.47
N LEU A 229 -26.69 -16.48 9.71
CA LEU A 229 -27.26 -15.61 10.75
C LEU A 229 -26.32 -14.46 11.09
N ALA A 230 -25.02 -14.75 11.28
CA ALA A 230 -24.01 -13.75 11.54
C ALA A 230 -23.95 -12.72 10.41
N MET A 231 -23.87 -13.17 9.16
CA MET A 231 -23.85 -12.29 7.99
C MET A 231 -25.13 -11.45 7.84
N LYS A 232 -26.30 -12.00 8.21
CA LYS A 232 -27.57 -11.27 8.20
C LYS A 232 -27.62 -10.18 9.27
N TYR A 233 -27.24 -10.49 10.50
CA TYR A 233 -27.18 -9.48 11.57
C TYR A 233 -26.11 -8.42 11.29
N LEU A 234 -24.98 -8.86 10.74
CA LEU A 234 -23.88 -8.01 10.35
C LEU A 234 -24.28 -7.05 9.22
N SER A 235 -25.04 -7.51 8.22
CA SER A 235 -25.50 -6.65 7.13
C SER A 235 -26.48 -5.56 7.60
N TYR A 236 -27.32 -5.86 8.61
CA TYR A 236 -28.18 -4.84 9.23
C TYR A 236 -27.39 -3.73 9.94
N VAL A 237 -26.16 -3.99 10.38
CA VAL A 237 -25.27 -2.95 10.94
C VAL A 237 -24.44 -2.28 9.86
N LEU A 238 -23.94 -3.07 8.89
CA LEU A 238 -23.09 -2.61 7.79
C LEU A 238 -23.78 -1.55 6.93
N TYR A 239 -25.01 -1.82 6.46
CA TYR A 239 -25.70 -0.91 5.54
C TYR A 239 -25.95 0.47 6.16
N PRO A 240 -26.52 0.62 7.37
CA PRO A 240 -26.71 1.93 7.96
C PRO A 240 -25.38 2.62 8.33
N LEU A 241 -24.33 1.87 8.69
CA LEU A 241 -23.02 2.46 8.95
C LEU A 241 -22.40 3.05 7.68
N CYS A 242 -22.42 2.31 6.57
CA CYS A 242 -21.90 2.78 5.29
C CYS A 242 -22.73 3.94 4.71
N ILE A 243 -24.05 3.83 4.75
CA ILE A 243 -24.95 4.88 4.25
C ILE A 243 -24.84 6.12 5.14
N GLY A 244 -24.88 5.95 6.46
CA GLY A 244 -24.73 7.05 7.42
C GLY A 244 -23.37 7.73 7.31
N GLY A 245 -22.29 6.97 7.14
CA GLY A 245 -20.94 7.50 6.90
C GLY A 245 -20.83 8.27 5.59
N ALA A 246 -21.44 7.77 4.50
CA ALA A 246 -21.46 8.47 3.22
C ALA A 246 -22.27 9.77 3.27
N VAL A 247 -23.42 9.77 3.97
CA VAL A 247 -24.24 10.97 4.20
C VAL A 247 -23.50 11.97 5.09
N TYR A 248 -22.88 11.51 6.19
CA TYR A 248 -22.06 12.36 7.04
C TYR A 248 -20.91 13.00 6.25
N ALA A 249 -20.21 12.21 5.44
CA ALA A 249 -19.16 12.71 4.57
C ALA A 249 -19.71 13.76 3.59
N LEU A 250 -20.88 13.53 2.99
CA LEU A 250 -21.49 14.47 2.07
C LEU A 250 -21.87 15.81 2.73
N VAL A 251 -22.31 15.78 4.00
CA VAL A 251 -22.81 16.95 4.73
C VAL A 251 -21.69 17.74 5.40
N PHE A 252 -20.73 17.05 6.02
CA PHE A 252 -19.74 17.66 6.90
C PHE A 252 -18.33 17.75 6.31
N LEU A 253 -18.02 16.95 5.29
CA LEU A 253 -16.71 16.99 4.62
C LEU A 253 -16.83 17.70 3.28
N ARG A 254 -15.85 18.56 2.99
CA ARG A 254 -15.74 19.24 1.70
C ARG A 254 -14.97 18.35 0.73
N TYR A 255 -15.41 18.32 -0.53
CA TYR A 255 -14.80 17.49 -1.56
C TYR A 255 -14.62 18.27 -2.84
N LYS A 256 -13.58 17.94 -3.62
CA LYS A 256 -13.31 18.59 -4.89
C LYS A 256 -14.42 18.36 -5.93
N SER A 257 -15.06 17.20 -5.91
CA SER A 257 -16.11 16.84 -6.85
C SER A 257 -16.97 15.70 -6.33
N TRP A 258 -18.13 15.49 -6.94
CA TRP A 258 -18.98 14.32 -6.71
C TRP A 258 -18.22 13.00 -6.91
N TYR A 259 -17.30 12.95 -7.88
CA TYR A 259 -16.43 11.80 -8.09
C TYR A 259 -15.48 11.58 -6.90
N SER A 260 -14.85 12.64 -6.40
CA SER A 260 -13.97 12.56 -5.23
C SER A 260 -14.72 12.09 -3.97
N TRP A 261 -15.94 12.59 -3.76
CA TRP A 261 -16.80 12.12 -2.67
C TRP A 261 -17.18 10.64 -2.83
N LEU A 262 -17.57 10.21 -4.03
CA LEU A 262 -17.94 8.83 -4.30
C LEU A 262 -16.76 7.87 -4.06
N ILE A 263 -15.58 8.20 -4.58
CA ILE A 263 -14.37 7.39 -4.37
C ILE A 263 -14.01 7.32 -2.89
N ASN A 264 -13.99 8.46 -2.18
CA ASN A 264 -13.71 8.45 -0.74
C ASN A 264 -14.75 7.66 0.06
N SER A 265 -16.03 7.76 -0.31
CA SER A 265 -17.12 7.02 0.34
C SER A 265 -17.01 5.51 0.06
N LEU A 266 -16.65 5.11 -1.16
CA LEU A 266 -16.39 3.71 -1.50
C LEU A 266 -15.18 3.16 -0.75
N VAL A 267 -14.09 3.92 -0.67
CA VAL A 267 -12.88 3.56 0.08
C VAL A 267 -13.21 3.36 1.56
N ASN A 268 -13.90 4.32 2.19
CA ASN A 268 -14.37 4.20 3.57
C ASN A 268 -15.35 3.03 3.76
N GLY A 269 -16.21 2.79 2.78
CA GLY A 269 -17.12 1.64 2.74
C GLY A 269 -16.38 0.31 2.67
N VAL A 270 -15.29 0.21 1.89
CA VAL A 270 -14.42 -0.97 1.84
C VAL A 270 -13.71 -1.20 3.17
N TYR A 271 -13.26 -0.14 3.85
CA TYR A 271 -12.67 -0.27 5.20
C TYR A 271 -13.69 -0.79 6.22
N ALA A 272 -14.92 -0.25 6.22
CA ALA A 272 -16.01 -0.71 7.08
C ALA A 272 -16.45 -2.15 6.75
N PHE A 273 -16.51 -2.48 5.46
CA PHE A 273 -16.79 -3.83 4.98
C PHE A 273 -15.73 -4.81 5.46
N GLY A 274 -14.45 -4.49 5.28
CA GLY A 274 -13.37 -5.33 5.77
C GLY A 274 -13.50 -5.60 7.27
N PHE A 275 -13.77 -4.56 8.08
CA PHE A 275 -13.95 -4.69 9.54
C PHE A 275 -15.00 -5.74 9.86
N LEU A 276 -16.17 -5.60 9.24
CA LEU A 276 -17.30 -6.46 9.51
C LEU A 276 -17.06 -7.88 8.97
N PHE A 277 -16.37 -8.08 7.85
CA PHE A 277 -16.07 -9.41 7.31
C PHE A 277 -15.10 -10.24 8.16
N MET A 278 -14.41 -9.63 9.11
CA MET A 278 -13.57 -10.35 10.08
C MET A 278 -14.34 -10.80 11.34
N LEU A 279 -15.50 -10.21 11.62
CA LEU A 279 -16.31 -10.52 12.81
C LEU A 279 -17.04 -11.88 12.78
N PRO A 280 -17.51 -12.42 11.64
CA PRO A 280 -18.17 -13.73 11.60
C PRO A 280 -17.33 -14.82 12.24
N GLN A 281 -16.02 -14.83 11.98
CA GLN A 281 -15.11 -15.81 12.59
C GLN A 281 -15.13 -15.75 14.12
N LEU A 282 -15.06 -14.55 14.69
CA LEU A 282 -15.14 -14.33 16.13
C LEU A 282 -16.52 -14.73 16.69
N PHE A 283 -17.60 -14.42 15.97
CA PHE A 283 -18.96 -14.77 16.37
C PHE A 283 -19.18 -16.28 16.38
N VAL A 284 -18.69 -16.98 15.37
CA VAL A 284 -18.78 -18.45 15.25
C VAL A 284 -17.99 -19.10 16.37
N ASN A 285 -16.77 -18.64 16.66
CA ASN A 285 -16.00 -19.12 17.81
C ASN A 285 -16.74 -18.94 19.13
N TYR A 286 -17.40 -17.79 19.32
CA TYR A 286 -18.22 -17.55 20.51
C TYR A 286 -19.44 -18.47 20.60
N LYS A 287 -20.13 -18.74 19.48
CA LYS A 287 -21.32 -19.61 19.43
C LYS A 287 -20.99 -21.08 19.64
N PHE A 288 -19.92 -21.58 19.04
CA PHE A 288 -19.46 -22.96 19.22
C PHE A 288 -18.67 -23.18 20.51
N LYS A 289 -18.28 -22.10 21.21
CA LYS A 289 -17.43 -22.16 22.40
C LYS A 289 -16.14 -22.95 22.13
N SER A 290 -15.61 -22.81 20.92
CA SER A 290 -14.37 -23.46 20.48
C SER A 290 -13.66 -22.61 19.43
N VAL A 291 -12.34 -22.74 19.33
CA VAL A 291 -11.52 -22.02 18.34
C VAL A 291 -10.93 -23.02 17.36
N ALA A 292 -11.09 -22.77 16.05
CA ALA A 292 -10.52 -23.64 15.04
C ALA A 292 -8.99 -23.67 15.13
N HIS A 293 -8.39 -24.86 14.98
CA HIS A 293 -6.94 -25.00 15.04
C HIS A 293 -6.23 -24.23 13.91
N LEU A 294 -5.32 -23.34 14.29
CA LEU A 294 -4.42 -22.63 13.38
C LEU A 294 -2.98 -23.14 13.56
N PRO A 295 -2.27 -23.54 12.48
CA PRO A 295 -0.86 -23.96 12.58
C PRO A 295 0.00 -22.89 13.26
N TRP A 296 0.90 -23.32 14.15
CA TRP A 296 1.72 -22.41 14.95
C TRP A 296 2.52 -21.39 14.12
N LYS A 297 3.02 -21.80 12.95
CA LYS A 297 3.75 -20.91 12.03
C LYS A 297 2.86 -19.79 11.48
N ALA A 298 1.67 -20.13 10.98
CA ALA A 298 0.70 -19.16 10.46
C ALA A 298 0.24 -18.19 11.55
N PHE A 299 -0.03 -18.73 12.75
CA PHE A 299 -0.36 -17.92 13.92
C PHE A 299 0.75 -16.91 14.26
N MET A 300 2.01 -17.37 14.25
CA MET A 300 3.16 -16.53 14.57
C MET A 300 3.37 -15.42 13.53
N TYR A 301 3.20 -15.72 12.24
CA TYR A 301 3.27 -14.71 11.18
C TYR A 301 2.18 -13.65 11.34
N LYS A 302 0.94 -14.07 11.63
CA LYS A 302 -0.17 -13.14 11.91
C LYS A 302 0.13 -12.24 13.12
N ALA A 303 0.69 -12.81 14.20
CA ALA A 303 1.06 -12.06 15.40
C ALA A 303 2.17 -11.03 15.14
N PHE A 304 3.20 -11.39 14.37
CA PHE A 304 4.28 -10.47 14.03
C PHE A 304 3.80 -9.35 13.10
N ASN A 305 2.93 -9.64 12.13
CA ASN A 305 2.37 -8.61 11.26
C ASN A 305 1.59 -7.56 12.05
N THR A 306 0.66 -8.00 12.92
CA THR A 306 -0.08 -7.13 13.85
C THR A 306 0.86 -6.28 14.71
N PHE A 307 1.86 -6.91 15.34
CA PHE A 307 2.80 -6.18 16.20
C PHE A 307 3.60 -5.11 15.44
N ILE A 308 4.05 -5.44 14.23
CA ILE A 308 4.79 -4.53 13.34
C ILE A 308 3.88 -3.35 12.98
N ASP A 309 2.67 -3.63 12.50
CA ASP A 309 1.73 -2.60 12.06
C ASP A 309 1.35 -1.61 13.16
N ASP A 310 1.14 -2.10 14.39
CA ASP A 310 0.93 -1.28 15.58
C ASP A 310 2.10 -0.32 15.81
N VAL A 311 3.33 -0.85 15.90
CA VAL A 311 4.55 -0.05 16.11
C VAL A 311 4.70 1.01 15.01
N PHE A 312 4.38 0.69 13.76
CA PHE A 312 4.50 1.65 12.67
C PHE A 312 3.39 2.67 12.61
N ALA A 313 2.17 2.32 13.00
CA ALA A 313 1.07 3.28 13.11
C ALA A 313 1.36 4.35 14.19
N PHE A 314 2.24 4.09 15.15
CA PHE A 314 2.70 5.06 16.15
C PHE A 314 3.97 5.83 15.73
N VAL A 315 4.91 5.19 15.04
CA VAL A 315 6.21 5.79 14.69
C VAL A 315 6.16 6.59 13.38
N ILE A 316 5.39 6.14 12.40
CA ILE A 316 5.33 6.71 11.05
C ILE A 316 4.02 7.45 10.86
N THR A 317 4.06 8.64 10.27
CA THR A 317 2.85 9.44 9.95
C THR A 317 2.07 8.79 8.80
N MET A 318 1.30 7.77 9.12
CA MET A 318 0.40 7.11 8.19
C MET A 318 -0.94 7.86 8.04
N PRO A 319 -1.59 7.78 6.88
CA PRO A 319 -2.97 8.25 6.71
C PRO A 319 -3.89 7.62 7.75
N THR A 320 -4.83 8.41 8.27
CA THR A 320 -5.76 7.99 9.33
C THR A 320 -6.57 6.74 8.96
N SER A 321 -6.94 6.58 7.69
CA SER A 321 -7.63 5.39 7.17
C SER A 321 -6.78 4.12 7.27
N HIS A 322 -5.49 4.21 6.96
CA HIS A 322 -4.57 3.09 7.09
C HIS A 322 -4.35 2.72 8.56
N ARG A 323 -4.17 3.72 9.42
CA ARG A 323 -4.04 3.50 10.88
C ARG A 323 -5.27 2.80 11.46
N LEU A 324 -6.47 3.19 11.02
CA LEU A 324 -7.71 2.55 11.43
C LEU A 324 -7.81 1.10 10.93
N ALA A 325 -7.28 0.80 9.73
CA ALA A 325 -7.25 -0.54 9.19
C ALA A 325 -6.31 -1.47 9.98
N CYS A 326 -5.10 -1.02 10.32
CA CYS A 326 -4.18 -1.75 11.20
C CYS A 326 -4.81 -1.98 12.57
N PHE A 327 -5.26 -0.91 13.23
CA PHE A 327 -5.87 -0.97 14.56
C PHE A 327 -7.05 -1.95 14.65
N ARG A 328 -7.88 -2.02 13.60
CA ARG A 328 -8.95 -3.02 13.49
C ARG A 328 -8.41 -4.44 13.56
N ASP A 329 -7.40 -4.74 12.75
CA ASP A 329 -6.88 -6.10 12.61
C ASP A 329 -6.26 -6.54 13.94
N ASP A 330 -5.68 -5.59 14.68
CA ASP A 330 -5.11 -5.78 16.01
C ASP A 330 -6.19 -6.03 17.08
N VAL A 331 -7.28 -5.25 17.09
CA VAL A 331 -8.42 -5.49 17.99
C VAL A 331 -9.04 -6.87 17.73
N VAL A 332 -9.25 -7.24 16.47
CA VAL A 332 -9.77 -8.55 16.09
C VAL A 332 -8.82 -9.66 16.54
N PHE A 333 -7.52 -9.46 16.36
CA PHE A 333 -6.50 -10.42 16.79
C PHE A 333 -6.47 -10.59 18.31
N LEU A 334 -6.55 -9.51 19.09
CA LEU A 334 -6.63 -9.57 20.56
C LEU A 334 -7.87 -10.31 21.04
N VAL A 335 -9.04 -10.04 20.44
CA VAL A 335 -10.28 -10.78 20.77
C VAL A 335 -10.13 -12.26 20.42
N TYR A 336 -9.49 -12.58 19.29
CA TYR A 336 -9.19 -13.96 18.92
C TYR A 336 -8.26 -14.64 19.95
N LEU A 337 -7.22 -13.97 20.43
CA LEU A 337 -6.33 -14.49 21.49
C LEU A 337 -7.12 -14.76 22.78
N TYR A 338 -7.98 -13.82 23.17
CA TYR A 338 -8.85 -13.99 24.33
C TYR A 338 -9.80 -15.19 24.18
N GLN A 339 -10.42 -15.35 23.01
CA GLN A 339 -11.26 -16.51 22.71
C GLN A 339 -10.48 -17.83 22.74
N ARG A 340 -9.24 -17.84 22.22
CA ARG A 340 -8.36 -19.01 22.25
C ARG A 340 -7.93 -19.39 23.68
N TRP A 341 -7.82 -18.41 24.57
CA TRP A 341 -7.55 -18.66 25.99
C TRP A 341 -8.79 -19.20 26.72
N LEU A 342 -9.98 -18.69 26.42
CA LEU A 342 -11.22 -19.07 27.08
C LEU A 342 -11.83 -20.39 26.58
N TYR A 343 -11.68 -20.68 25.27
CA TYR A 343 -12.31 -21.82 24.61
C TYR A 343 -11.30 -22.86 24.15
N PRO A 344 -11.60 -24.17 24.26
CA PRO A 344 -10.71 -25.21 23.77
C PRO A 344 -10.52 -25.12 22.25
N VAL A 345 -9.33 -25.51 21.81
CA VAL A 345 -8.98 -25.56 20.38
C VAL A 345 -9.61 -26.81 19.77
N ASP A 346 -10.54 -26.59 18.85
CA ASP A 346 -11.24 -27.65 18.13
C ASP A 346 -10.48 -28.01 16.85
N LYS A 347 -9.95 -29.22 16.86
CA LYS A 347 -9.18 -29.85 15.79
C LYS A 347 -10.06 -30.31 14.63
N THR A 348 -11.35 -30.54 14.86
CA THR A 348 -12.29 -31.04 13.85
C THR A 348 -12.90 -29.94 13.00
N ARG A 349 -12.82 -28.69 13.46
CA ARG A 349 -13.39 -27.53 12.77
C ARG A 349 -12.47 -26.98 11.69
N MET A 350 -13.10 -26.59 10.57
CA MET A 350 -12.42 -25.87 9.50
C MET A 350 -11.97 -24.49 9.98
N ASN A 351 -10.67 -24.22 9.90
CA ASN A 351 -10.09 -22.90 10.15
C ASN A 351 -10.37 -21.91 9.01
N GLU A 352 -9.90 -20.66 9.12
CA GLU A 352 -10.10 -19.58 8.13
C GLU A 352 -9.65 -19.96 6.70
N TYR A 353 -8.77 -20.97 6.59
CA TYR A 353 -8.23 -21.51 5.35
C TYR A 353 -9.01 -22.73 4.83
N GLY A 354 -10.04 -23.16 5.56
CA GLY A 354 -10.92 -24.27 5.19
C GLY A 354 -10.38 -25.66 5.57
N LEU A 355 -9.78 -25.82 6.76
CA LEU A 355 -9.16 -27.10 7.17
C LEU A 355 -9.40 -27.45 8.62
N SER A 356 -9.71 -28.72 8.87
CA SER A 356 -9.65 -29.35 10.18
C SER A 356 -8.32 -30.10 10.35
N TYR A 357 -7.74 -30.06 11.54
CA TYR A 357 -6.51 -30.77 11.93
C TYR A 357 -6.59 -32.29 11.63
N ASP A 358 -7.78 -32.89 11.73
CA ASP A 358 -8.01 -34.31 11.42
C ASP A 358 -7.80 -34.65 9.93
N GLU A 359 -7.84 -33.67 9.03
CA GLU A 359 -7.44 -33.86 7.62
C GLU A 359 -5.92 -33.84 7.42
N GLU A 360 -5.16 -33.16 8.31
CA GLU A 360 -3.70 -33.10 8.24
C GLU A 360 -3.05 -34.40 8.74
N GLU A 361 -3.60 -35.03 9.79
CA GLU A 361 -3.00 -36.23 10.42
C GLU A 361 -3.38 -37.57 9.78
N LYS A 362 -4.38 -37.66 8.90
CA LYS A 362 -4.71 -38.94 8.23
C LYS A 362 -3.48 -39.42 7.43
N PRO A 363 -2.83 -40.53 7.82
CA PRO A 363 -1.72 -41.07 7.04
C PRO A 363 -2.27 -41.45 5.68
N LYS A 364 -1.69 -40.91 4.61
CA LYS A 364 -2.01 -41.29 3.24
C LYS A 364 -1.76 -42.80 3.12
N GLY A 365 -2.82 -43.59 3.19
CA GLY A 365 -2.77 -45.04 3.08
C GLY A 365 -1.94 -45.42 1.86
N LYS A 366 -0.97 -46.32 2.08
CA LYS A 366 -0.17 -46.91 1.00
C LYS A 366 -1.15 -47.46 -0.05
N ALA A 367 -1.02 -47.01 -1.29
CA ALA A 367 -1.73 -47.62 -2.40
C ALA A 367 -1.32 -49.10 -2.44
N HIS A 368 -2.26 -50.00 -2.19
CA HIS A 368 -2.09 -51.42 -2.45
C HIS A 368 -1.80 -51.57 -3.94
N ARG A 369 -0.64 -52.12 -4.28
CA ARG A 369 -0.35 -52.67 -5.59
C ARG A 369 -0.91 -54.08 -5.56
N ASP A 370 -2.04 -54.28 -6.22
CA ASP A 370 -2.46 -55.58 -6.73
C ASP A 370 -2.51 -55.48 -8.26
#